data_AF-A0A368F8R2-F1
#
_entry.id   AF-A0A368F8R2-F1
#
_cell.length_a   1.000
_cell.length_b   1.000
_cell.length_c   1.000
_cell.angle_alpha   90.00
_cell.angle_beta   90.00
_cell.angle_gamma   90.00
#
_symmetry.space_group_name_H-M   'P 1'
#
loop_
_entity.id
_entity.type
_entity.pdbx_description
1 polymer ?
#
loop_
_entity_poly.entity_id
_entity_poly.type
_entity_poly.pdbx_seq_one_letter_code
_entity_poly.pdbx_strand_id
1 'polypeptide(L)'
;MPECPDGPIRQHSFFRGVDWKRFETRQVPPPFKPNIKSSSDASNFDEDFTNEKAALTPVHDKSLLASIDPEAFLNFSYTNPQFLS
;
A
#
# COMPACT_ATOMS: atom_id res chain seq x y z
N MET A 1 22.94 -7.22 -7.40
CA MET A 1 23.76 -8.24 -6.72
C MET A 1 24.37 -9.14 -7.77
N PRO A 2 25.65 -8.93 -8.12
CA PRO A 2 26.28 -9.67 -9.21
C PRO A 2 26.58 -11.15 -8.90
N GLU A 3 26.42 -11.63 -7.66
CA GLU A 3 26.82 -13.01 -7.29
C GLU A 3 25.80 -13.66 -6.33
N CYS A 4 24.52 -13.68 -6.68
CA CYS A 4 23.57 -14.54 -5.96
C CYS A 4 23.78 -15.99 -6.43
N PRO A 5 24.18 -16.94 -5.57
CA PRO A 5 24.47 -18.33 -5.97
C PRO A 5 23.25 -19.04 -6.56
N ASP A 6 22.05 -18.60 -6.18
CA ASP A 6 20.77 -19.14 -6.67
C ASP A 6 20.32 -18.53 -8.00
N GLY A 7 21.09 -17.60 -8.57
CA GLY A 7 20.79 -16.92 -9.81
C GLY A 7 19.59 -15.96 -9.70
N PRO A 8 19.00 -15.55 -10.85
CA PRO A 8 17.83 -14.68 -10.86
C PRO A 8 16.61 -15.34 -10.21
N ILE A 9 15.92 -14.64 -9.32
CA ILE A 9 14.75 -15.17 -8.58
C ILE A 9 13.69 -15.83 -9.48
N ARG A 10 13.46 -15.27 -10.68
CA ARG A 10 12.48 -15.80 -11.64
C ARG A 10 12.84 -17.16 -12.23
N GLN A 11 14.12 -17.54 -12.16
CA GLN A 11 14.67 -18.78 -12.71
C GLN A 11 14.85 -19.87 -11.65
N HIS A 12 14.72 -19.52 -10.36
CA HIS A 12 14.87 -20.48 -9.27
C HIS A 12 13.79 -21.58 -9.34
N SER A 13 14.17 -22.82 -9.00
CA SER A 13 13.33 -24.02 -9.13
C SER A 13 12.03 -23.96 -8.34
N PHE A 14 12.03 -23.24 -7.21
CA PHE A 14 10.83 -22.97 -6.41
C PHE A 14 9.70 -22.32 -7.23
N PHE A 15 10.03 -21.45 -8.18
CA PHE A 15 9.06 -20.76 -9.03
C PHE A 15 8.82 -21.45 -10.38
N ARG A 16 9.24 -22.72 -10.52
CA ARG A 16 8.99 -23.52 -11.73
C ARG A 16 7.48 -23.67 -11.93
N GLY A 17 6.94 -22.99 -12.95
CA GLY A 17 5.50 -22.97 -13.25
C GLY A 17 4.84 -21.60 -13.03
N VAL A 18 5.55 -20.63 -12.45
CA VAL A 18 5.10 -19.24 -12.38
C VAL A 18 5.23 -18.59 -13.76
N ASP A 19 4.09 -18.33 -14.39
CA ASP A 19 4.03 -17.42 -15.53
C ASP A 19 4.04 -15.97 -15.01
N TRP A 20 5.24 -15.39 -14.92
CA TRP A 20 5.45 -14.04 -14.40
C TRP A 20 4.64 -12.97 -15.11
N LYS A 21 4.42 -13.10 -16.43
CA LYS A 21 3.64 -12.15 -17.21
C LYS A 21 2.15 -12.22 -16.84
N ARG A 22 1.61 -13.43 -16.66
CA ARG A 22 0.23 -13.62 -16.20
C ARG A 22 0.03 -13.19 -14.74
N PHE A 23 1.02 -13.39 -13.88
CA PHE A 23 0.98 -12.88 -12.50
C PHE A 23 0.95 -11.35 -12.46
N GLU A 24 1.85 -10.66 -13.17
CA GLU A 24 1.91 -9.19 -13.23
C GLU A 24 0.60 -8.59 -13.78
N THR A 25 -0.02 -9.25 -14.75
CA THR A 25 -1.30 -8.83 -15.35
C THR A 25 -2.53 -9.33 -14.59
N ARG A 26 -2.36 -9.88 -13.38
CA ARG A 26 -3.44 -10.36 -12.48
C ARG A 26 -4.35 -11.44 -13.11
N GLN A 27 -3.80 -12.27 -14.00
CA GLN A 27 -4.53 -13.36 -14.69
C GLN A 27 -4.41 -14.72 -14.00
N VAL A 28 -3.60 -14.82 -12.94
CA VAL A 28 -3.50 -16.01 -12.11
C VAL A 28 -4.40 -15.79 -10.88
N PRO A 29 -5.40 -16.65 -10.61
CA PRO A 29 -6.25 -16.50 -9.44
C PRO A 29 -5.42 -16.68 -8.17
N PRO A 30 -5.62 -15.83 -7.14
CA PRO A 30 -4.93 -16.01 -5.88
C PRO A 30 -5.43 -17.30 -5.19
N PRO A 31 -4.56 -18.00 -4.44
CA PRO A 31 -4.93 -19.21 -3.73
C PRO A 31 -5.89 -18.95 -2.55
N PHE A 32 -5.98 -17.70 -2.11
CA PHE A 32 -6.87 -17.25 -1.05
C PHE A 32 -7.68 -16.04 -1.52
N LYS A 33 -8.99 -16.06 -1.22
CA LYS A 33 -9.89 -14.95 -1.45
C LYS A 33 -10.43 -14.46 -0.09
N PRO A 34 -10.17 -13.21 0.31
CA PRO A 34 -10.68 -12.68 1.57
C PRO A 34 -12.21 -12.58 1.53
N ASN A 35 -12.83 -12.69 2.71
CA ASN A 35 -14.26 -12.47 2.87
C ASN A 35 -14.52 -10.96 2.92
N ILE A 36 -15.40 -10.47 2.05
CA ILE A 36 -15.80 -9.05 1.97
C ILE A 36 -17.32 -9.00 1.85
N LYS A 37 -17.97 -8.33 2.78
CA LYS A 37 -19.44 -8.25 2.91
C LYS A 37 -20.05 -7.06 2.16
N SER A 38 -19.32 -5.95 2.06
CA SER A 38 -19.76 -4.71 1.41
C SER A 38 -18.57 -3.85 0.97
N SER A 39 -18.83 -2.76 0.25
CA SER A 39 -17.80 -1.77 -0.15
C SER A 39 -17.19 -1.01 1.04
N SER A 40 -17.84 -1.03 2.20
CA SER A 40 -17.39 -0.38 3.44
C SER A 40 -16.94 -1.39 4.51
N ASP A 41 -16.77 -2.67 4.15
CA ASP A 41 -16.38 -3.71 5.08
C ASP A 41 -14.94 -3.50 5.59
N ALA A 42 -14.81 -3.41 6.92
CA ALA A 42 -13.53 -3.25 7.60
C ALA A 42 -13.11 -4.50 8.41
N SER A 43 -13.75 -5.65 8.21
CA SER A 43 -13.51 -6.88 9.01
C SER A 43 -12.15 -7.55 8.80
N ASN A 44 -11.37 -7.11 7.82
CA ASN A 44 -10.00 -7.58 7.60
C ASN A 44 -8.94 -6.59 8.16
N PHE A 45 -9.37 -5.58 8.93
CA PHE A 45 -8.51 -4.67 9.70
C PHE A 45 -8.61 -5.01 11.19
N ASP A 46 -7.62 -4.58 11.97
CA ASP A 46 -7.63 -4.77 13.42
C ASP A 46 -8.82 -4.03 14.07
N GLU A 47 -9.46 -4.68 15.02
CA GLU A 47 -10.61 -4.14 15.74
C GLU A 47 -10.21 -2.95 16.61
N ASP A 48 -8.98 -2.91 17.12
CA ASP A 48 -8.48 -1.79 17.93
C ASP A 48 -8.60 -0.46 17.16
N PHE A 49 -8.27 -0.46 15.86
CA PHE A 49 -8.37 0.75 15.02
C PHE A 49 -9.78 1.01 14.49
N THR A 50 -10.53 -0.04 14.15
CA THR A 50 -11.87 0.15 13.55
C THR A 50 -12.93 0.52 14.59
N ASN A 51 -12.68 0.24 15.87
CA ASN A 51 -13.49 0.70 17.00
C ASN A 51 -13.18 2.15 17.41
N GLU A 52 -12.04 2.70 16.99
CA GLU A 52 -11.73 4.10 17.22
C GLU A 52 -12.65 5.02 16.41
N LYS A 53 -12.92 6.20 16.98
CA LYS A 53 -13.67 7.23 16.27
C LYS A 53 -12.81 7.76 15.12
N ALA A 54 -13.33 7.68 13.89
CA ALA A 54 -12.73 8.31 12.72
C ALA A 54 -12.77 9.84 12.83
N ALA A 55 -11.77 10.43 13.48
CA ALA A 55 -11.63 11.85 13.71
C ALA A 55 -10.15 12.27 13.66
N LEU A 56 -9.91 13.50 13.19
CA LEU A 56 -8.58 14.10 13.25
C LEU A 56 -8.29 14.56 14.68
N THR A 57 -7.12 14.19 15.21
CA THR A 57 -6.66 14.74 16.50
C THR A 57 -6.49 16.25 16.37
N PRO A 58 -7.12 17.08 17.22
CA PRO A 58 -6.97 18.52 17.13
C PRO A 58 -5.53 18.95 17.42
N VAL A 59 -4.99 19.85 16.59
CA VAL A 59 -3.68 20.46 16.85
C VAL A 59 -3.85 21.61 17.83
N HIS A 60 -3.48 21.39 19.09
CA HIS A 60 -3.60 22.40 20.14
C HIS A 60 -2.38 23.32 20.25
N ASP A 61 -1.19 22.82 19.89
CA ASP A 61 0.06 23.55 20.02
C ASP A 61 0.40 24.33 18.74
N LYS A 62 0.15 25.64 18.77
CA LYS A 62 0.50 26.54 17.68
C LYS A 62 2.01 26.79 17.57
N SER A 63 2.77 26.59 18.65
CA SER A 63 4.21 26.77 18.65
C SER A 63 4.91 25.66 17.86
N LEU A 64 4.39 24.43 17.96
CA LEU A 64 4.81 23.32 17.11
C LEU A 64 4.63 23.67 15.63
N LEU A 65 3.44 24.12 15.24
CA LEU A 65 3.15 24.51 13.85
C LEU A 65 4.08 25.63 13.35
N ALA A 66 4.36 26.62 14.20
CA ALA A 66 5.25 27.73 13.85
C ALA A 66 6.73 27.31 13.74
N SER A 67 7.13 26.22 14.38
CA SER A 67 8.51 25.71 14.35
C SER A 67 8.82 24.85 13.11
N ILE A 68 7.79 24.43 12.39
CA ILE A 68 7.92 23.58 11.21
C ILE A 68 8.28 24.46 10.00
N ASP A 69 9.34 24.09 9.29
CA ASP A 69 9.72 24.71 8.02
C ASP A 69 8.69 24.38 6.92
N PRO A 70 7.98 25.37 6.35
CA PRO A 70 7.02 25.13 5.28
C PRO A 70 7.66 24.56 4.00
N GLU A 71 8.93 24.86 3.74
CA GLU A 71 9.63 24.36 2.55
C GLU A 71 9.87 22.85 2.61
N ALA A 72 9.80 22.25 3.80
CA ALA A 72 9.85 20.80 3.98
C ALA A 72 8.72 20.04 3.25
N PHE A 73 7.62 20.73 2.89
CA PHE A 73 6.50 20.17 2.14
C PHE A 73 6.44 20.66 0.69
N LEU A 74 7.49 21.32 0.19
CA LEU A 74 7.57 21.68 -1.22
C LEU A 74 7.45 20.41 -2.09
N ASN A 75 6.60 20.46 -3.12
CA ASN A 75 6.27 19.33 -3.99
C ASN A 75 5.51 18.17 -3.33
N PHE A 76 4.87 18.38 -2.17
CA PHE A 76 4.04 17.36 -1.53
C PHE A 76 2.77 17.03 -2.31
N SER A 77 2.12 18.04 -2.90
CA SER A 77 0.86 17.87 -3.61
C SER A 77 1.02 17.02 -4.87
N TYR A 78 0.24 15.94 -4.96
CA TYR A 78 0.18 15.07 -6.13
C TYR A 78 -1.29 14.75 -6.46
N THR A 79 -1.63 14.82 -7.75
CA THR A 79 -2.89 14.31 -8.29
C THR A 79 -2.56 13.33 -9.39
N ASN A 80 -3.17 12.14 -9.38
CA ASN A 80 -2.98 11.19 -10.46
C ASN A 80 -3.64 11.73 -11.75
N PRO A 81 -2.86 12.03 -12.81
CA PRO A 81 -3.41 12.61 -14.04
C PRO A 81 -4.38 11.68 -14.77
N GLN A 82 -4.32 10.37 -14.51
CA GLN A 82 -5.24 9.39 -15.10
C GLN A 82 -6.65 9.41 -14.48
N PHE A 83 -6.81 10.07 -13.32
CA PHE A 83 -8.08 10.21 -12.61
C PHE A 83 -8.69 11.61 -12.75
N LEU A 84 -8.14 12.44 -13.65
CA LEU A 84 -8.76 13.71 -14.03
C LEU A 84 -9.89 13.41 -15.02
N SER A 85 -11.10 13.18 -14.49
CA SER A 85 -12.36 13.20 -15.25
C SER A 85 -13.14 14.46 -14.90
#